data_AF-A0A645A2C2-F1
#
_entry.id   AF-A0A645A2C2-F1
#
_cell.length_a   1.000
_cell.length_b   1.000
_cell.length_c   1.000
_cell.angle_alpha   90.00
_cell.angle_beta   90.00
_cell.angle_gamma   90.00
#
_symmetry.space_group_name_H-M   'P 1'
#
loop_
_entity.id
_entity.type
_entity.pdbx_description
1 polymer ?
#
loop_
_entity_poly.entity_id
_entity_poly.type
_entity_poly.pdbx_seq_one_letter_code
_entity_poly.pdbx_strand_id
1 'polypeptide(L)' 'MCAGAILNARISKVFYGARDPAFGACGGVTNLFMEDFPNPPALVGGVLAEECRAVLGAFFQSLRSDRETSE' A
#
# COMPACT_ATOMS: atom_id res chain seq x y z
N MET A 1 10.29 0.11 1.53
CA MET A 1 10.47 0.25 2.99
C MET A 1 9.59 -0.73 3.78
N CYS A 2 8.26 -0.55 3.82
CA CYS A 2 7.38 -1.31 4.71
C CYS A 2 7.40 -2.83 4.50
N ALA A 3 7.43 -3.32 3.25
CA ALA A 3 7.49 -4.76 2.98
C ALA A 3 8.75 -5.43 3.56
N GLY A 4 9.91 -4.76 3.50
CA GLY A 4 11.14 -5.26 4.13
C GLY A 4 11.08 -5.24 5.67
N ALA A 5 10.42 -4.23 6.24
CA ALA A 5 10.20 -4.19 7.69
C ALA A 5 9.28 -5.33 8.16
N ILE A 6 8.25 -5.67 7.38
CA ILE A 6 7.35 -6.81 7.63
C ILE A 6 8.13 -8.13 7.66
N LEU A 7 9.04 -8.35 6.70
CA LEU A 7 9.94 -9.51 6.68
C LEU A 7 10.80 -9.58 7.93
N ASN A 8 11.49 -8.48 8.26
CA ASN A 8 12.39 -8.43 9.43
C ASN A 8 11.65 -8.63 10.75
N ALA A 9 10.42 -8.14 10.86
CA ALA A 9 9.56 -8.32 12.02
C ALA A 9 8.90 -9.72 12.08
N ARG A 10 9.09 -10.56 11.05
CA ARG A 10 8.51 -11.91 10.93
C ARG A 10 6.99 -11.91 11.09
N ILE A 11 6.33 -10.89 10.54
CA ILE A 11 4.87 -10.84 10.50
C ILE A 11 4.40 -11.97 9.59
N SER A 12 3.50 -12.82 10.09
CA SER A 12 3.06 -14.03 9.38
C SER A 12 1.93 -13.78 8.39
N LYS A 13 1.13 -12.73 8.59
CA LYS A 13 -0.02 -12.39 7.74
C LYS A 13 -0.15 -10.89 7.59
N VAL A 14 -0.42 -10.44 6.37
CA VAL A 14 -0.60 -9.03 6.03
C VAL A 14 -1.88 -8.86 5.23
N PHE A 15 -2.78 -8.04 5.75
CA PHE A 15 -4.03 -7.64 5.12
C PHE A 15 -3.92 -6.18 4.70
N TYR A 16 -4.26 -5.87 3.45
CA TYR A 16 -4.24 -4.49 2.96
C TYR A 16 -5.44 -4.22 2.06
N GLY A 17 -5.83 -2.94 1.99
CA GLY A 17 -6.95 -2.49 1.18
C GLY A 17 -6.55 -2.17 -0.26
N ALA A 18 -6.54 -0.87 -0.59
CA ALA A 18 -6.21 -0.41 -1.94
C ALA A 18 -4.77 -0.79 -2.33
N ARG A 19 -4.60 -1.26 -3.58
CA ARG A 19 -3.29 -1.53 -4.17
C ARG A 19 -2.67 -0.22 -4.64
N ASP A 20 -1.37 -0.06 -4.38
CA ASP A 20 -0.57 1.06 -4.89
C ASP A 20 0.19 0.61 -6.15
N PRO A 21 -0.20 1.07 -7.36
CA PRO A 21 0.48 0.71 -8.60
C PRO A 21 1.79 1.47 -8.81
N ALA A 22 2.04 2.57 -8.09
CA ALA A 22 3.19 3.45 -8.29
C ALA A 22 4.36 3.12 -7.36
N PHE A 23 4.11 2.63 -6.14
CA PHE A 23 5.16 2.32 -5.16
C PHE A 23 4.93 1.03 -4.36
N GLY A 24 3.83 0.31 -4.58
CA GLY A 24 3.49 -0.87 -3.81
C GLY A 24 4.47 -2.02 -3.99
N ALA A 25 4.91 -2.63 -2.89
CA ALA A 25 5.82 -3.79 -2.89
C ALA A 25 5.13 -5.13 -2.56
N CYS A 26 3.80 -5.13 -2.34
CA CYS A 26 2.96 -6.32 -2.15
C CYS A 26 2.25 -6.69 -3.46
N GLY A 27 2.98 -6.70 -4.57
CA GLY A 27 2.43 -6.82 -5.91
C GLY A 27 2.03 -5.49 -6.54
N GLY A 28 2.47 -4.33 -6.06
CA GLY A 28 2.24 -3.07 -6.80
C GLY A 28 3.16 -2.99 -8.02
N VAL A 29 4.22 -2.19 -7.87
CA VAL A 29 5.36 -2.15 -8.81
C VAL A 29 6.16 -3.44 -8.75
N THR A 30 6.28 -4.02 -7.55
CA THR A 30 7.00 -5.28 -7.33
C THR A 30 6.27 -6.12 -6.29
N ASN A 31 6.62 -7.40 -6.21
CA ASN A 31 6.20 -8.26 -5.12
C ASN A 31 7.44 -8.79 -4.38
N LEU A 32 7.85 -8.07 -3.33
CA LEU A 32 9.05 -8.41 -2.57
C LEU A 32 8.97 -9.80 -1.93
N PHE A 33 7.78 -10.27 -1.61
CA PHE A 33 7.58 -11.56 -0.94
C PHE A 33 7.55 -12.77 -1.89
N MET A 34 7.69 -12.54 -3.21
CA MET A 34 7.90 -13.62 -4.19
C MET A 34 9.37 -14.00 -4.36
N GLU A 35 10.28 -13.23 -3.78
CA GLU A 35 11.71 -13.56 -3.72
C GLU A 35 11.98 -14.61 -2.63
N ASP A 36 13.17 -15.22 -2.65
CA ASP A 36 13.58 -16.31 -1.74
C ASP A 36 13.91 -15.86 -0.30
N PHE A 37 13.13 -14.93 0.25
CA PHE A 37 13.26 -14.52 1.65
C PHE A 37 12.70 -15.59 2.59
N PRO A 38 13.32 -15.82 3.76
CA PRO A 38 12.83 -16.78 4.73
C PRO A 38 11.56 -16.26 5.42
N ASN A 39 10.55 -17.13 5.57
CA ASN A 39 9.26 -16.85 6.23
C ASN A 39 8.47 -15.69 5.60
N PRO A 40 8.10 -15.76 4.30
CA PRO A 40 7.26 -14.74 3.70
C PRO A 40 5.86 -14.72 4.36
N PRO A 41 5.26 -13.53 4.56
CA PRO A 41 3.89 -13.42 5.07
C PRO A 41 2.88 -13.95 4.06
N ALA A 42 1.77 -14.50 4.56
CA ALA A 42 0.58 -14.68 3.74
C ALA A 42 -0.07 -13.31 3.47
N LEU A 43 -0.28 -12.97 2.20
CA LEU A 43 -0.88 -11.70 1.77
C LEU A 43 -2.34 -11.86 1.39
N VAL A 44 -3.18 -10.96 1.90
CA VAL A 44 -4.56 -10.78 1.47
C VAL A 44 -4.78 -9.31 1.13
N GLY A 45 -4.88 -9.02 -0.16
CA GLY A 45 -5.15 -7.68 -0.67
C GLY A 45 -6.63 -7.47 -1.00
N GLY A 46 -7.03 -6.22 -1.13
CA GLY A 46 -8.36 -5.87 -1.62
C GLY A 46 -9.41 -5.64 -0.52
N VAL A 47 -9.02 -5.70 0.75
CA VAL A 47 -9.96 -5.54 1.88
C VAL A 47 -10.47 -4.10 1.93
N LEU A 48 -11.74 -3.86 1.62
CA LEU A 48 -12.32 -2.51 1.51
C LEU A 48 -11.51 -1.60 0.57
N ALA A 49 -11.07 -2.15 -0.57
CA ALA A 49 -10.16 -1.45 -1.46
C ALA A 49 -10.73 -0.14 -2.02
N GLU A 50 -12.05 -0.09 -2.27
CA GLU A 50 -12.67 1.10 -2.83
C GLU A 50 -12.76 2.21 -1.77
N GLU A 51 -13.11 1.87 -0.54
CA GLU A 51 -13.17 2.79 0.58
C GLU A 51 -11.78 3.35 0.92
N CYS A 52 -10.76 2.48 0.96
CA CYS A 52 -9.37 2.91 1.14
C CYS A 52 -8.90 3.85 0.02
N ARG A 53 -9.30 3.57 -1.24
CA ARG A 53 -8.98 4.41 -2.39
C ARG A 53 -9.70 5.76 -2.32
N ALA A 54 -10.96 5.77 -1.92
CA ALA A 54 -11.76 6.99 -1.77
C ALA A 54 -11.14 7.95 -0.76
N VAL A 55 -10.65 7.45 0.38
CA VAL A 55 -9.94 8.28 1.38
C VAL A 55 -8.69 8.94 0.79
N LEU A 56 -7.85 8.19 0.07
CA LEU A 56 -6.66 8.73 -0.58
C LEU A 56 -7.03 9.75 -1.68
N GLY A 57 -8.05 9.44 -2.48
CA GLY A 57 -8.54 10.31 -3.54
C GLY A 57 -9.03 11.66 -3.01
N ALA A 58 -9.87 11.63 -1.96
CA ALA A 58 -10.39 12.84 -1.31
C ALA A 58 -9.25 13.70 -0.73
N PHE A 59 -8.27 13.09 -0.06
CA PHE A 59 -7.12 13.80 0.49
C PHE A 59 -6.29 14.52 -0.57
N PHE A 60 -5.94 13.84 -1.67
CA PHE A 60 -5.15 14.48 -2.72
C PHE A 60 -5.97 15.49 -3.53
N GLN A 61 -7.29 15.34 -3.61
CA GLN A 61 -8.16 16.32 -4.23
C GLN A 61 -8.21 17.61 -3.41
N SER A 62 -8.38 17.53 -2.08
CA SER A 62 -8.36 18.72 -1.22
C SER A 62 -7.02 19.45 -1.26
N LEU A 63 -5.91 18.71 -1.27
CA LEU A 63 -4.57 19.30 -1.41
C LEU A 63 -4.38 20.08 -2.72
N ARG A 64 -5.04 19.67 -3.80
CA ARG A 64 -4.95 20.37 -5.10
C ARG A 64 -5.85 21.61 -5.13
N SER A 65 -7.07 21.51 -4.58
CA SER A 65 -7.97 22.67 -4.52
C SER A 65 -7.43 23.78 -3.61
N ASP A 66 -6.83 23.42 -2.48
CA ASP A 66 -6.29 24.40 -1.53
C ASP A 66 -5.12 25.20 -2.12
N ARG A 67 -4.36 24.57 -3.02
CA ARG A 67 -3.29 25.23 -3.78
C ARG A 67 -3.81 26.27 -4.76
N GLU A 68 -4.93 26.00 -5.43
CA GLU A 68 -5.56 26.96 -6.36
C GLU A 68 -6.16 28.17 -5.64
N THR A 69 -6.56 28.05 -4.38
CA THR A 69 -7.09 29.16 -3.57
C THR A 69 -6.01 30.00 -2.86
N SER A 70 -4.75 29.57 -2.93
CA SER A 70 -3.61 30.24 -2.27
C SER A 70 -2.78 31.12 -3.21
N GLU A 71 -3.16 31.19 -4.49
CA GLU A 71 -2.62 32.10 -5.52
C GLU A 71 -3.64 33.20 -5.84
#